data_AF-A0A1U7GJR3-F1
#
_entry.id   AF-A0A1U7GJR3-F1
#
_cell.length_a   1.000
_cell.length_b   1.000
_cell.length_c   1.000
_cell.angle_alpha   90.00
_cell.angle_beta   90.00
_cell.angle_gamma   90.00
#
_symmetry.space_group_name_H-M   'P 1'
#
loop_
_entity.id
_entity.type
_entity.pdbx_description
1 polymer ?
#
loop_
_entity_poly.entity_id
_entity_poly.type
_entity_poly.pdbx_seq_one_letter_code
_entity_poly.pdbx_strand_id
1 'polypeptide(L)'
;MTEADASLPIVPATPAQAAAAADVESHAPYLKILFALFLLTVGEYLFARFLKDSPGPLIFGLVLLASAKAALVAWYFMHLKYERFWVFLVIGPALLMAFILTLLLFPDFVMLPDPLGEPVPATSGEAPRPAG
;
A
#
# COMPACT_ATOMS: atom_id res chain seq x y z
N MET A 1 -38.96 47.09 -10.44
CA MET A 1 -37.75 46.36 -10.02
C MET A 1 -37.78 45.05 -10.77
N THR A 2 -37.20 45.05 -11.97
CA THR A 2 -37.29 43.94 -12.93
C THR A 2 -36.08 43.06 -12.70
N GLU A 3 -36.30 41.84 -12.24
CA GLU A 3 -35.29 40.79 -12.19
C GLU A 3 -34.87 40.49 -13.64
N ALA A 4 -33.76 41.10 -14.05
CA ALA A 4 -33.11 40.77 -15.30
C ALA A 4 -32.51 39.37 -15.12
N ASP A 5 -33.26 38.39 -15.60
CA ASP A 5 -32.84 37.03 -15.88
C ASP A 5 -31.55 37.07 -16.71
N ALA A 6 -30.41 37.08 -16.02
CA ALA A 6 -29.08 37.01 -16.62
C ALA A 6 -28.76 35.55 -16.96
N SER A 7 -29.66 34.90 -17.69
CA SER A 7 -29.42 33.59 -18.28
C SER A 7 -28.46 33.77 -19.44
N LEU A 8 -27.16 33.65 -19.16
CA LEU A 8 -26.14 33.54 -20.19
C LEU A 8 -26.52 32.37 -21.12
N PRO A 9 -26.44 32.52 -22.45
CA PRO A 9 -26.66 31.40 -23.34
C PRO A 9 -25.63 30.32 -23.03
N ILE A 10 -26.07 29.19 -22.48
CA ILE A 10 -25.23 28.02 -22.26
C ILE A 10 -24.96 27.42 -23.65
N VAL A 11 -23.93 27.92 -24.33
CA VAL A 11 -23.49 27.37 -25.61
C VAL A 11 -23.05 25.93 -25.33
N PRO A 12 -23.68 24.91 -25.92
CA PRO A 12 -23.29 23.53 -25.69
C PRO A 12 -21.84 23.34 -26.14
N ALA A 13 -21.04 22.65 -25.33
CA ALA A 13 -19.64 22.38 -25.64
C ALA A 13 -19.55 21.78 -27.05
N THR A 14 -18.75 22.42 -27.91
CA THR A 14 -18.53 21.95 -29.28
C THR A 14 -17.95 20.53 -29.20
N PRO A 15 -18.27 19.58 -30.11
CA PRO A 15 -17.69 18.23 -30.08
C PRO A 15 -16.16 18.22 -30.02
N ALA A 16 -15.51 19.24 -30.59
CA ALA A 16 -14.06 19.46 -30.47
C ALA A 16 -13.60 19.83 -29.04
N GLN A 17 -14.40 20.59 -28.28
CA GLN A 17 -14.13 20.91 -26.87
C GLN A 17 -14.40 19.71 -25.96
N ALA A 18 -15.41 18.88 -26.27
CA ALA A 18 -15.64 17.63 -25.56
C ALA A 18 -14.53 16.60 -25.81
N ALA A 19 -14.04 16.49 -27.04
CA ALA A 19 -12.90 15.65 -27.39
C ALA A 19 -11.59 16.15 -26.77
N ALA A 20 -11.34 17.47 -26.78
CA ALA A 20 -10.17 18.07 -26.14
C ALA A 20 -10.21 17.92 -24.61
N ALA A 21 -11.39 18.01 -23.98
CA ALA A 21 -11.55 17.73 -22.55
C ALA A 21 -11.28 16.25 -22.23
N ALA A 22 -11.72 15.32 -23.08
CA ALA A 22 -11.42 13.89 -22.92
C ALA A 22 -9.91 13.57 -23.08
N ASP A 23 -9.22 14.24 -24.01
CA ASP A 23 -7.76 14.10 -24.20
C ASP A 23 -6.97 14.67 -22.99
N VAL A 24 -7.42 15.81 -22.44
CA VAL A 24 -6.83 16.42 -21.24
C VAL A 24 -7.17 15.65 -19.97
N GLU A 25 -8.28 14.91 -19.90
CA GLU A 25 -8.56 14.03 -18.75
C GLU A 25 -7.76 12.73 -18.81
N SER A 26 -7.28 12.34 -20.00
CA SER A 26 -6.45 11.15 -20.23
C SER A 26 -4.98 11.30 -19.80
N HIS A 27 -4.63 12.31 -18.98
CA HIS A 27 -3.34 12.35 -18.30
C HIS A 27 -3.16 11.03 -17.52
N ALA A 28 -2.46 10.10 -18.17
CA ALA A 28 -2.28 8.72 -17.73
C ALA A 28 -0.95 8.48 -17.00
N PRO A 29 -0.32 9.42 -16.26
CA PRO A 29 0.83 9.04 -15.45
C PRO A 29 0.37 8.06 -14.36
N TYR A 30 -0.76 8.26 -13.69
CA TYR A 30 -1.17 7.41 -12.57
C TYR A 30 -1.36 5.93 -12.94
N LEU A 31 -1.92 5.63 -14.12
CA LEU A 31 -2.04 4.23 -14.59
C LEU A 31 -0.67 3.60 -14.87
N LYS A 32 0.29 4.36 -15.40
CA LYS A 32 1.67 3.89 -15.61
C LYS A 32 2.36 3.56 -14.29
N ILE A 33 2.20 4.41 -13.28
CA ILE A 33 2.76 4.14 -11.94
C ILE A 33 2.05 2.97 -11.28
N LEU A 34 0.73 2.85 -11.41
CA LEU A 34 -0.03 1.72 -10.89
C LEU A 34 0.47 0.40 -11.48
N PHE A 35 0.69 0.34 -12.79
CA PHE A 35 1.29 -0.83 -13.44
C PHE A 35 2.73 -1.08 -12.96
N ALA A 36 3.53 -0.04 -12.78
CA ALA A 36 4.90 -0.17 -12.26
C ALA A 36 4.90 -0.75 -10.82
N LEU A 37 4.00 -0.29 -9.96
CA LEU A 37 3.83 -0.81 -8.59
C LEU A 37 3.37 -2.28 -8.63
N PHE A 38 2.41 -2.61 -9.49
CA PHE A 38 1.94 -3.98 -9.68
C PHE A 38 3.07 -4.92 -10.09
N LEU A 39 3.88 -4.53 -11.09
CA LEU A 39 5.06 -5.27 -11.53
C LEU A 39 6.07 -5.47 -10.39
N LEU A 40 6.31 -4.44 -9.57
CA LEU A 40 7.21 -4.54 -8.42
C LEU A 40 6.67 -5.51 -7.34
N THR A 41 5.36 -5.63 -7.18
CA THR A 41 4.73 -6.57 -6.25
C THR A 41 4.83 -8.01 -6.76
N VAL A 42 4.59 -8.21 -8.07
CA VAL A 42 4.84 -9.52 -8.70
C VAL A 42 6.31 -9.91 -8.56
N GLY A 43 7.24 -8.96 -8.77
CA GLY A 43 8.67 -9.17 -8.56
C GLY A 43 9.03 -9.59 -7.14
N GLU A 44 8.46 -8.96 -6.11
CA GLU A 44 8.62 -9.38 -4.71
C GLU A 44 8.13 -10.80 -4.47
N TYR A 45 6.94 -11.13 -4.97
CA TYR A 45 6.37 -12.46 -4.78
C TYR A 45 7.28 -13.53 -5.38
N LEU A 46 7.79 -13.30 -6.59
CA LEU A 46 8.74 -14.20 -7.23
C LEU A 46 10.05 -14.26 -6.44
N PHE A 47 10.60 -13.12 -6.02
CA PHE A 47 11.83 -13.06 -5.23
C PHE A 47 11.70 -13.84 -3.92
N ALA A 48 10.61 -13.66 -3.18
CA ALA A 48 10.29 -14.40 -1.97
C ALA A 48 10.14 -15.90 -2.24
N ARG A 49 9.57 -16.28 -3.40
CA ARG A 49 9.40 -17.68 -3.79
C ARG A 49 10.73 -18.38 -4.08
N PHE A 50 11.68 -17.67 -4.68
CA PHE A 50 13.00 -18.19 -5.06
C PHE A 50 13.99 -18.22 -3.89
N LEU A 51 14.01 -17.21 -3.00
CA LEU A 51 14.99 -17.10 -1.91
C LEU A 51 14.49 -17.63 -0.56
N LYS A 52 13.44 -18.47 -0.55
CA LYS A 52 12.78 -18.98 0.66
C LYS A 52 13.73 -19.63 1.67
N ASP A 53 14.83 -20.23 1.20
CA ASP A 53 15.76 -21.00 2.05
C ASP A 53 16.81 -20.15 2.77
N SER A 54 16.89 -18.84 2.47
CA SER A 54 17.91 -17.95 3.05
C SER A 54 17.28 -16.67 3.64
N PRO A 55 16.99 -16.64 4.95
CA PRO A 55 16.20 -15.57 5.56
C PRO A 55 16.91 -14.20 5.51
N GLY A 56 18.23 -14.16 5.65
CA GLY A 56 19.00 -12.90 5.62
C GLY A 56 18.85 -12.11 4.31
N PRO A 57 19.29 -12.66 3.16
CA PRO A 57 19.15 -11.97 1.88
C PRO A 57 17.69 -11.80 1.44
N LEU A 58 16.79 -12.70 1.86
CA LEU A 58 15.35 -12.56 1.61
C LEU A 58 14.79 -11.30 2.28
N ILE A 59 15.03 -11.11 3.58
CA ILE A 59 14.52 -9.95 4.33
C ILE A 59 15.09 -8.66 3.75
N PHE A 60 16.41 -8.61 3.54
CA PHE A 60 17.05 -7.42 2.99
C PHE A 60 16.50 -7.06 1.59
N GLY A 61 16.34 -8.04 0.70
CA GLY A 61 15.80 -7.82 -0.64
C GLY A 61 14.34 -7.37 -0.62
N LEU A 62 13.51 -7.93 0.26
CA LEU A 62 12.11 -7.52 0.41
C LEU A 62 11.98 -6.10 0.97
N VAL A 63 12.77 -5.73 1.98
CA VAL A 63 12.76 -4.37 2.52
C VAL A 63 13.20 -3.36 1.46
N LEU A 64 14.19 -3.71 0.63
CA LEU A 64 14.65 -2.85 -0.46
C LEU A 64 13.56 -2.64 -1.53
N LEU A 65 12.89 -3.71 -1.98
CA LEU A 65 11.79 -3.59 -2.94
C LEU A 65 10.58 -2.84 -2.36
N ALA A 66 10.27 -3.04 -1.07
CA ALA A 66 9.21 -2.29 -0.39
C ALA A 66 9.55 -0.79 -0.30
N SER A 67 10.80 -0.47 0.02
CA SER A 67 11.29 0.91 0.05
C SER A 67 11.22 1.57 -1.33
N ALA A 68 11.55 0.84 -2.41
CA ALA A 68 11.43 1.34 -3.77
C ALA A 68 9.97 1.64 -4.15
N LYS A 69 9.01 0.80 -3.76
CA LYS A 69 7.57 1.10 -3.95
C LYS A 69 7.16 2.36 -3.20
N ALA A 70 7.54 2.47 -1.93
CA ALA A 70 7.23 3.64 -1.11
C ALA A 70 7.80 4.94 -1.71
N ALA A 71 9.03 4.89 -2.24
CA ALA A 71 9.65 6.01 -2.93
C ALA A 71 8.91 6.37 -4.24
N LEU A 72 8.47 5.37 -5.01
CA LEU A 72 7.69 5.59 -6.23
C LEU A 72 6.33 6.24 -5.92
N VAL A 73 5.65 5.79 -4.87
CA VAL A 73 4.39 6.39 -4.38
C VAL A 73 4.63 7.82 -3.90
N ALA A 74 5.64 8.05 -3.08
CA ALA A 74 5.97 9.38 -2.56
C ALA A 74 6.30 10.37 -3.68
N TRP A 75 7.05 9.93 -4.70
CA TRP A 75 7.43 10.81 -5.81
C TRP A 75 6.25 11.18 -6.71
N TYR A 76 5.41 10.20 -7.07
CA TYR A 76 4.38 10.39 -8.10
C TYR A 76 2.98 10.69 -7.55
N PHE A 77 2.56 10.07 -6.45
CA PHE A 77 1.23 10.29 -5.88
C PHE A 77 1.20 11.48 -4.93
N MET A 78 2.30 11.80 -4.24
CA MET A 78 2.35 12.94 -3.31
C MET A 78 2.84 14.27 -3.90
N HIS A 79 3.02 14.38 -5.23
CA HIS A 79 3.31 15.66 -5.91
C HIS A 79 4.53 16.45 -5.35
N LEU A 80 5.50 15.77 -4.71
CA LEU A 80 6.72 16.40 -4.15
C LEU A 80 7.52 17.22 -5.17
N LYS A 81 7.28 17.03 -6.46
CA LYS A 81 7.92 17.76 -7.55
C LYS A 81 7.39 19.19 -7.74
N TYR A 82 6.17 19.52 -7.28
CA TYR A 82 5.53 20.82 -7.61
C TYR A 82 5.31 21.78 -6.41
N GLU A 83 5.19 21.31 -5.17
CA GLU A 83 5.09 22.19 -3.97
C GLU A 83 5.84 21.59 -2.76
N ARG A 84 7.17 21.60 -2.83
CA ARG A 84 8.05 20.73 -2.01
C ARG A 84 8.08 21.02 -0.51
N PHE A 85 7.68 22.20 -0.04
CA PHE A 85 7.83 22.61 1.36
C PHE A 85 6.68 22.13 2.25
N TRP A 86 5.43 22.40 1.85
CA TRP A 86 4.24 22.03 2.64
C TRP A 86 4.03 20.51 2.71
N VAL A 87 4.33 19.80 1.62
CA VAL A 87 4.22 18.33 1.59
C VAL A 87 5.24 17.68 2.53
N PHE A 88 6.48 18.18 2.61
CA PHE A 88 7.48 17.66 3.55
C PHE A 88 7.09 17.91 5.02
N LEU A 89 6.42 19.03 5.31
CA LEU A 89 5.92 19.35 6.65
C LEU A 89 4.85 18.35 7.13
N VAL A 90 4.06 17.77 6.23
CA VAL A 90 3.01 16.78 6.56
C VAL A 90 3.55 15.34 6.51
N ILE A 91 4.43 15.02 5.56
CA ILE A 91 5.07 13.69 5.46
C ILE A 91 6.03 13.45 6.63
N GLY A 92 6.77 14.47 7.07
CA GLY A 92 7.70 14.38 8.21
C GLY A 92 7.08 13.75 9.47
N PRO A 93 5.99 14.32 10.02
CA PRO A 93 5.32 13.75 11.19
C PRO A 93 4.65 12.41 10.89
N ALA A 94 4.15 12.18 9.66
CA ALA A 94 3.59 10.88 9.28
C ALA A 94 4.66 9.77 9.28
N LEU A 95 5.84 10.03 8.72
CA LEU A 95 6.97 9.10 8.75
C LEU A 95 7.51 8.91 10.17
N LEU A 96 7.60 9.98 10.96
CA LEU A 96 7.99 9.90 12.36
C LEU A 96 7.02 9.03 13.15
N MET A 97 5.71 9.21 12.97
CA MET A 97 4.69 8.36 13.58
C MET A 97 4.79 6.91 13.11
N ALA A 98 4.90 6.67 11.81
CA ALA A 98 5.06 5.32 11.26
C ALA A 98 6.29 4.62 11.86
N PHE A 99 7.41 5.34 12.00
CA PHE A 99 8.63 4.82 12.62
C PHE A 99 8.44 4.52 14.11
N ILE A 100 7.85 5.45 14.88
CA ILE A 100 7.56 5.25 16.30
C ILE A 100 6.63 4.05 16.51
N LEU A 101 5.55 3.95 15.74
CA LEU A 101 4.62 2.81 15.80
C LEU A 101 5.31 1.49 15.47
N THR A 102 6.19 1.47 14.47
CA THR A 102 6.96 0.26 14.11
C THR A 102 7.86 -0.18 15.26
N LEU A 103 8.52 0.75 15.95
CA LEU A 103 9.33 0.43 17.13
C LEU A 103 8.46 -0.02 18.31
N LEU A 104 7.30 0.60 18.49
CA LEU A 104 6.36 0.25 19.56
C LEU A 104 5.72 -1.12 19.34
N LEU A 105 5.64 -1.59 18.10
CA LEU A 105 5.17 -2.92 17.73
C LEU A 105 6.24 -4.00 17.96
N PHE A 106 7.53 -3.65 17.95
CA PHE A 106 8.61 -4.60 18.20
C PHE A 106 8.49 -5.39 19.51
N PRO A 107 8.20 -4.78 20.69
CA PRO A 107 7.99 -5.54 21.92
C PRO A 107 6.80 -6.51 21.84
N ASP A 108 5.76 -6.22 21.05
CA ASP A 108 4.60 -7.11 20.88
C ASP A 108 4.99 -8.42 20.19
N PHE A 109 5.83 -8.34 19.15
CA PHE A 109 6.38 -9.54 18.48
C PHE A 109 7.36 -10.32 19.35
N VAL A 110 8.15 -9.64 20.18
CA VAL A 110 9.18 -10.28 21.03
C VAL A 110 8.56 -10.89 22.29
N MET A 111 7.51 -10.28 22.81
CA MET A 111 6.79 -10.76 23.99
C MET A 111 5.66 -11.72 23.68
N LEU A 112 5.40 -12.04 22.40
CA LEU A 112 4.46 -13.08 22.03
C LEU A 112 4.86 -14.35 22.81
N PRO A 113 4.09 -14.76 23.82
CA PRO A 113 4.39 -15.99 24.52
C PRO A 113 4.33 -17.08 23.47
N ASP A 114 5.36 -17.91 23.37
CA ASP A 114 5.21 -19.22 22.71
C ASP A 114 3.85 -19.78 23.14
N PRO A 115 3.04 -20.37 22.26
CA PRO A 115 1.87 -21.10 22.69
C PRO A 115 2.33 -22.21 23.64
N LEU A 116 2.39 -21.87 24.92
CA LEU A 116 2.79 -22.72 26.03
C LEU A 116 1.69 -23.76 26.15
N GLY A 117 1.92 -24.91 25.52
CA GLY A 117 1.17 -26.13 25.80
C GLY A 117 -0.34 -25.95 25.77
N GLU A 118 -0.91 -25.66 24.60
CA GLU A 118 -2.15 -26.35 24.30
C GLU A 118 -1.77 -27.83 24.16
N PRO A 119 -2.11 -28.73 25.11
CA PRO A 119 -2.11 -30.13 24.76
C PRO A 119 -3.05 -30.22 23.58
N VAL A 120 -2.52 -30.62 22.40
CA VAL A 120 -3.35 -31.13 21.30
C VAL A 120 -4.38 -32.02 21.99
N PRO A 121 -5.69 -31.69 21.98
CA PRO A 121 -6.66 -32.52 22.63
C PRO A 121 -6.45 -33.89 22.03
N ALA A 122 -5.97 -34.83 22.86
CA ALA A 122 -5.80 -36.20 22.47
C ALA A 122 -7.17 -36.58 21.95
N THR A 123 -7.26 -36.66 20.63
CA THR A 123 -8.39 -37.21 19.91
C THR A 123 -8.80 -38.41 20.71
N SER A 124 -10.00 -38.32 21.29
CA SER A 124 -10.64 -39.35 22.07
C SER A 124 -10.59 -40.63 21.23
N GLY A 125 -9.70 -41.53 21.59
CA GLY A 125 -9.33 -42.68 20.79
C GLY A 125 -8.78 -43.76 21.69
N GLU A 126 -9.71 -44.51 22.25
CA GLU A 126 -9.52 -45.86 22.80
C GLU A 126 -8.71 -46.00 24.10
N ALA A 127 -9.41 -45.86 25.22
CA ALA A 127 -8.99 -46.47 26.48
C ALA A 127 -9.06 -48.01 26.36
N PRO A 128 -8.02 -48.78 26.74
CA PRO A 128 -8.14 -50.22 26.88
C PRO A 128 -9.05 -50.52 28.07
N ARG A 129 -10.25 -51.06 27.80
CA ARG A 129 -11.14 -51.59 28.84
C ARG A 129 -10.48 -52.87 29.41
N PRO A 130 -10.16 -52.95 30.72
CA PRO A 130 -9.54 -54.15 31.28
C PRO A 130 -10.53 -55.32 31.37
N ALA A 131 -9.92 -56.50 31.31
CA ALA A 131 -10.50 -57.83 31.15
C ALA A 131 -11.66 -58.22 32.09
N GLY A 132 -12.61 -58.95 31.51
CA GLY A 132 -13.38 -60.02 32.14
C GLY A 132 -13.27 -61.26 31.25
#